data_AF-A0A1J5GWW0-F1
#
_entry.id   AF-A0A1J5GWW0-F1
#
_cell.length_a   1.000
_cell.length_b   1.000
_cell.length_c   1.000
_cell.angle_alpha   90.00
_cell.angle_beta   90.00
_cell.angle_gamma   90.00
#
_symmetry.space_group_name_H-M   'P 1'
#
loop_
_entity.id
_entity.type
_entity.pdbx_description
1 polymer ?
#
loop_
_entity_poly.entity_id
_entity_poly.type
_entity_poly.pdbx_seq_one_letter_code
_entity_poly.pdbx_strand_id
1 'polypeptide(L)'
;MYHRNIIILALVITYYAIATYALASFDAGLMVTALILFGLPAVVLAHFTLAPAAVIMSVTFLGLGVATIFEGVAHIYGLWYSLGITELRLFGIMPLEMMVALTLQILFMALLYEVLFDDGSYTSRSAHERSVFFVAFGLAAWGLIVLHQFLRGGVFVDHSYLWLVGSLLGAAMVMLVLNRHMSVVFLDRLVDFSLIAAVPSALALWLASANVHKVFAFDAAYVGTVTLFGQTLPLEELILLFVLPFFIAVTYEIYLDDRA
;
A
#
# COMPACT_ATOMS: atom_id res chain seq x y z
N MET A 1 10.69 15.22 -24.95
CA MET A 1 10.44 14.52 -23.66
C MET A 1 9.45 15.28 -22.77
N TYR A 2 9.65 16.57 -22.48
CA TYR A 2 8.77 17.35 -21.57
C TYR A 2 7.27 17.33 -21.90
N HIS A 3 6.86 17.42 -23.17
CA HIS A 3 5.43 17.43 -23.54
C HIS A 3 4.72 16.11 -23.25
N ARG A 4 5.38 14.96 -23.43
CA ARG A 4 4.79 13.64 -23.17
C ARG A 4 4.47 13.46 -21.69
N ASN A 5 5.41 13.84 -20.82
CA ASN A 5 5.24 13.69 -19.38
C ASN A 5 4.16 14.65 -18.83
N ILE A 6 4.07 15.87 -19.37
CA ILE A 6 3.00 16.82 -19.02
C ILE A 6 1.62 16.29 -19.44
N ILE A 7 1.50 15.71 -20.64
CA ILE A 7 0.24 15.13 -21.13
C ILE A 7 -0.16 13.93 -20.26
N ILE A 8 0.77 13.02 -19.95
CA ILE A 8 0.51 11.87 -19.08
C ILE A 8 0.06 12.34 -17.69
N LEU A 9 0.79 13.30 -17.10
CA LEU A 9 0.44 13.85 -15.79
C LEU A 9 -0.95 14.52 -15.81
N ALA A 10 -1.27 15.31 -16.84
CA ALA A 10 -2.57 15.93 -17.00
C ALA A 10 -3.70 14.90 -17.13
N LEU A 11 -3.48 13.81 -17.88
CA LEU A 11 -4.45 12.71 -18.01
C LEU A 11 -4.65 11.98 -16.68
N VAL A 12 -3.57 11.71 -15.95
CA VAL A 12 -3.65 11.07 -14.62
C VAL A 12 -4.42 11.96 -13.64
N ILE A 13 -4.08 13.25 -13.56
CA ILE A 13 -4.78 14.20 -12.70
C ILE A 13 -6.26 14.29 -13.07
N THR A 14 -6.57 14.41 -14.37
CA THR A 14 -7.95 14.49 -14.86
C THR A 14 -8.73 13.22 -14.53
N TYR A 15 -8.11 12.05 -14.72
CA TYR A 15 -8.70 10.76 -14.39
C TYR A 15 -9.06 10.69 -12.90
N TYR A 16 -8.10 10.94 -12.02
CA TYR A 16 -8.32 10.86 -10.57
C TYR A 16 -9.33 11.90 -10.08
N ALA A 17 -9.36 13.10 -10.66
CA ALA A 17 -10.37 14.11 -10.33
C ALA A 17 -11.79 13.64 -10.70
N ILE A 18 -11.99 13.16 -11.93
CA ILE A 18 -13.30 12.67 -12.39
C ILE A 18 -13.73 11.43 -11.61
N ALA A 19 -12.83 10.47 -11.43
CA ALA A 19 -13.08 9.24 -10.70
C ALA A 19 -13.47 9.52 -9.25
N THR A 20 -12.71 10.36 -8.55
CA THR A 20 -12.99 10.73 -7.16
C THR A 20 -14.34 11.42 -7.03
N TYR A 21 -14.65 12.37 -7.92
CA TYR A 21 -15.95 13.06 -7.92
C TYR A 21 -17.11 12.08 -8.12
N ALA A 22 -16.99 11.15 -9.07
CA ALA A 22 -18.01 10.14 -9.32
C ALA A 22 -18.17 9.20 -8.11
N LEU A 23 -17.07 8.66 -7.59
CA LEU A 23 -17.08 7.75 -6.44
C LEU A 23 -17.71 8.39 -5.19
N ALA A 24 -17.41 9.67 -4.93
CA ALA A 24 -18.00 10.42 -3.83
C ALA A 24 -19.50 10.68 -4.07
N SER A 25 -19.88 11.06 -5.29
CA SER A 25 -21.27 11.42 -5.63
C SER A 25 -22.22 10.22 -5.62
N PHE A 26 -21.71 9.02 -5.89
CA PHE A 26 -22.50 7.78 -5.91
C PHE A 26 -22.37 6.94 -4.63
N ASP A 27 -21.72 7.45 -3.58
CA ASP A 27 -21.45 6.72 -2.33
C ASP A 27 -20.89 5.32 -2.60
N ALA A 28 -19.87 5.26 -3.45
CA ALA A 28 -19.35 4.01 -3.94
C ALA A 28 -18.74 3.19 -2.78
N GLY A 29 -19.02 1.89 -2.77
CA GLY A 29 -18.44 0.93 -1.83
C GLY A 29 -16.92 0.80 -1.96
N LEU A 30 -16.28 0.25 -0.92
CA LEU A 30 -14.82 0.04 -0.86
C LEU A 30 -14.27 -0.68 -2.11
N MET A 31 -14.93 -1.76 -2.54
CA MET A 31 -14.50 -2.54 -3.71
C MET A 31 -14.54 -1.71 -5.01
N VAL A 32 -15.64 -0.99 -5.24
CA VAL A 32 -15.81 -0.17 -6.45
C VAL A 32 -14.78 0.97 -6.46
N THR A 33 -14.56 1.58 -5.29
CA THR A 33 -13.55 2.60 -5.08
C THR A 33 -12.15 2.06 -5.41
N ALA A 34 -11.78 0.89 -4.90
CA ALA A 34 -10.47 0.32 -5.17
C ALA A 34 -10.28 -0.13 -6.64
N LEU A 35 -11.32 -0.68 -7.26
CA LEU A 35 -11.29 -1.04 -8.68
C LEU A 35 -11.10 0.19 -9.58
N ILE A 36 -11.80 1.28 -9.28
CA ILE A 36 -11.70 2.51 -10.07
C ILE A 36 -10.37 3.22 -9.78
N LEU A 37 -9.99 3.41 -8.52
CA LEU A 37 -8.77 4.16 -8.20
C LEU A 37 -7.49 3.38 -8.48
N PHE A 38 -7.48 2.06 -8.35
CA PHE A 38 -6.25 1.27 -8.45
C PHE A 38 -6.34 0.18 -9.52
N GLY A 39 -7.45 -0.54 -9.62
CA GLY A 39 -7.60 -1.65 -10.56
C GLY A 39 -7.51 -1.24 -12.03
N LEU A 40 -8.33 -0.28 -12.47
CA LEU A 40 -8.32 0.19 -13.85
C LEU A 40 -6.97 0.84 -14.23
N PRO A 41 -6.38 1.74 -13.42
CA PRO A 41 -5.04 2.23 -13.68
C PRO A 41 -3.98 1.12 -13.71
N ALA A 42 -4.06 0.13 -12.81
CA ALA A 42 -3.14 -1.01 -12.83
C ALA A 42 -3.23 -1.81 -14.14
N VAL A 43 -4.42 -2.07 -14.67
CA VAL A 43 -4.57 -2.76 -15.98
C VAL A 43 -3.93 -1.96 -17.10
N VAL A 44 -4.11 -0.63 -17.10
CA VAL A 44 -3.49 0.26 -18.10
C VAL A 44 -1.97 0.25 -17.95
N LEU A 45 -1.44 0.38 -16.73
CA LEU A 45 0.00 0.37 -16.46
C LEU A 45 0.65 -0.98 -16.79
N ALA A 46 -0.06 -2.09 -16.54
CA ALA A 46 0.40 -3.43 -16.90
C ALA A 46 0.63 -3.60 -18.41
N HIS A 47 -0.09 -2.84 -19.25
CA HIS A 47 0.14 -2.84 -20.70
C HIS A 47 1.47 -2.16 -21.09
N PHE A 48 1.95 -1.22 -20.27
CA PHE A 48 3.20 -0.48 -20.50
C PHE A 48 4.39 -1.05 -19.72
N THR A 49 4.14 -2.03 -18.86
CA THR A 49 5.15 -2.64 -18.00
C THR A 49 6.06 -3.56 -18.79
N LEU A 50 7.37 -3.44 -18.57
CA LEU A 50 8.38 -4.31 -19.17
C LEU A 50 8.86 -5.39 -18.18
N ALA A 51 8.69 -5.16 -16.88
CA ALA A 51 8.95 -6.13 -15.84
C ALA A 51 8.29 -7.50 -16.09
N PRO A 52 9.02 -8.61 -15.85
CA PRO A 52 8.41 -9.92 -15.77
C PRO A 52 7.28 -9.94 -14.73
N ALA A 53 6.14 -10.56 -15.06
CA ALA A 53 5.01 -10.64 -14.14
C ALA A 53 5.38 -11.21 -12.75
N ALA A 54 6.38 -12.09 -12.67
CA ALA A 54 6.90 -12.63 -11.42
C ALA A 54 7.48 -11.54 -10.49
N VAL A 55 8.12 -10.50 -11.03
CA VAL A 55 8.64 -9.35 -10.26
C VAL A 55 7.47 -8.58 -9.63
N ILE A 56 6.50 -8.19 -10.44
CA ILE A 56 5.33 -7.42 -9.98
C ILE A 56 4.53 -8.20 -8.94
N MET A 57 4.30 -9.49 -9.18
CA MET A 57 3.59 -10.36 -8.25
C MET A 57 4.36 -10.55 -6.93
N SER A 58 5.69 -10.60 -6.98
CA SER A 58 6.55 -10.71 -5.77
C SER A 58 6.33 -9.54 -4.82
N VAL A 59 6.40 -8.31 -5.34
CA VAL A 59 6.14 -7.10 -4.54
C VAL A 59 4.70 -7.07 -4.05
N THR A 60 3.77 -7.47 -4.91
CA THR A 60 2.35 -7.53 -4.57
C THR A 60 2.09 -8.48 -3.40
N PHE A 61 2.70 -9.67 -3.39
CA PHE A 61 2.55 -10.64 -2.29
C PHE A 61 3.24 -10.19 -1.00
N LEU A 62 4.43 -9.58 -1.09
CA LEU A 62 5.07 -9.00 0.10
C LEU A 62 4.17 -7.93 0.71
N GLY A 63 3.72 -6.98 -0.11
CA GLY A 63 2.84 -5.90 0.33
C GLY A 63 1.55 -6.45 0.90
N LEU A 64 0.96 -7.49 0.29
CA LEU A 64 -0.25 -8.13 0.81
C LEU A 64 -0.01 -8.71 2.20
N GLY A 65 1.12 -9.39 2.42
CA GLY A 65 1.51 -9.89 3.75
C GLY A 65 1.62 -8.78 4.78
N VAL A 66 2.28 -7.67 4.44
CA VAL A 66 2.38 -6.48 5.29
C VAL A 66 1.00 -5.89 5.58
N ALA A 67 0.16 -5.73 4.55
CA ALA A 67 -1.16 -5.17 4.67
C ALA A 67 -2.08 -6.04 5.54
N THR A 68 -1.98 -7.38 5.43
CA THR A 68 -2.67 -8.29 6.35
C THR A 68 -2.22 -8.13 7.79
N ILE A 69 -0.92 -7.90 8.04
CA ILE A 69 -0.44 -7.61 9.40
C ILE A 69 -1.05 -6.31 9.92
N PHE A 70 -1.03 -5.25 9.11
CA PHE A 70 -1.56 -3.93 9.50
C PHE A 70 -3.05 -4.00 9.83
N GLU A 71 -3.86 -4.51 8.92
CA GLU A 71 -5.30 -4.64 9.12
C GLU A 71 -5.64 -5.64 10.24
N GLY A 72 -4.88 -6.74 10.35
CA GLY A 72 -5.07 -7.73 11.41
C GLY A 72 -4.80 -7.13 12.79
N VAL A 73 -3.68 -6.43 12.96
CA VAL A 73 -3.36 -5.70 14.19
C VAL A 73 -4.38 -4.60 14.43
N ALA A 74 -4.78 -3.83 13.42
CA ALA A 74 -5.78 -2.79 13.59
C ALA A 74 -7.10 -3.32 14.13
N HIS A 75 -7.60 -4.43 13.59
CA HIS A 75 -8.84 -5.01 14.11
C HIS A 75 -8.67 -5.64 15.50
N ILE A 76 -7.53 -6.29 15.80
CA ILE A 76 -7.27 -6.91 17.12
C ILE A 76 -7.16 -5.84 18.22
N TYR A 77 -6.45 -4.75 17.93
CA TYR A 77 -6.20 -3.66 18.88
C TYR A 77 -7.27 -2.57 18.80
N GLY A 78 -8.27 -2.73 17.93
CA GLY A 78 -9.34 -1.77 17.72
C GLY A 78 -8.82 -0.42 17.24
N LEU A 79 -7.80 -0.34 16.39
CA LEU A 79 -7.34 0.94 15.86
C LEU A 79 -8.41 1.54 14.95
N TRP A 80 -8.76 0.84 13.88
CA TRP A 80 -9.85 1.22 13.00
C TRP A 80 -10.78 0.06 12.70
N TYR A 81 -11.98 0.41 12.26
CA TYR A 81 -12.95 -0.54 11.73
C TYR A 81 -13.11 -0.34 10.24
N SER A 82 -13.19 -1.46 9.52
CA SER A 82 -13.51 -1.46 8.10
C SER A 82 -14.90 -2.03 7.88
N LEU A 83 -15.72 -1.31 7.12
CA LEU A 83 -17.04 -1.76 6.70
C LEU A 83 -16.95 -2.27 5.26
N GLY A 84 -17.38 -3.52 5.08
CA GLY A 84 -17.57 -4.12 3.76
C GLY A 84 -19.05 -4.34 3.50
N ILE A 85 -19.44 -4.39 2.22
CA ILE A 85 -20.82 -4.70 1.82
C ILE A 85 -21.07 -6.21 1.99
N THR A 86 -20.04 -7.02 1.77
CA THR A 86 -20.07 -8.46 2.00
C THR A 86 -19.82 -8.80 3.47
N GLU A 87 -20.55 -9.79 3.96
CA GLU A 87 -20.32 -10.36 5.30
C GLU A 87 -19.10 -11.28 5.36
N LEU A 88 -18.42 -11.49 4.22
CA LEU A 88 -17.26 -12.36 4.12
C LEU A 88 -16.07 -11.73 4.84
N ARG A 89 -15.66 -12.38 5.93
CA ARG A 89 -14.51 -11.99 6.75
C ARG A 89 -13.44 -13.07 6.72
N LEU A 90 -12.23 -12.66 6.42
CA LEU A 90 -11.05 -13.49 6.57
C LEU A 90 -10.80 -13.72 8.08
N PHE A 91 -10.85 -14.99 8.48
CA PHE A 91 -10.71 -15.43 9.88
C PHE A 91 -11.71 -14.77 10.87
N GLY A 92 -12.85 -14.30 10.37
CA GLY A 92 -13.85 -13.58 11.16
C GLY A 92 -13.44 -12.17 11.58
N ILE A 93 -12.24 -11.71 11.20
CA ILE A 93 -11.70 -10.40 11.60
C ILE A 93 -11.90 -9.38 10.48
N MET A 94 -11.23 -9.63 9.34
CA MET A 94 -10.99 -8.62 8.31
C MET A 94 -11.94 -8.81 7.12
N PRO A 95 -12.63 -7.76 6.63
CA PRO A 95 -13.46 -7.87 5.43
C PRO A 95 -12.63 -8.29 4.20
N LEU A 96 -13.14 -9.26 3.42
CA LEU A 96 -12.45 -9.74 2.21
C LEU A 96 -12.25 -8.62 1.18
N GLU A 97 -13.21 -7.68 1.10
CA GLU A 97 -13.14 -6.51 0.23
C GLU A 97 -11.92 -5.64 0.51
N MET A 98 -11.55 -5.50 1.78
CA MET A 98 -10.37 -4.73 2.18
C MET A 98 -9.09 -5.40 1.68
N MET A 99 -9.00 -6.73 1.76
CA MET A 99 -7.85 -7.46 1.21
C MET A 99 -7.71 -7.29 -0.30
N VAL A 100 -8.83 -7.35 -1.04
CA VAL A 100 -8.80 -7.10 -2.48
C VAL A 100 -8.40 -5.65 -2.76
N ALA A 101 -8.96 -4.69 -2.03
CA ALA A 101 -8.63 -3.27 -2.19
C ALA A 101 -7.13 -2.99 -1.96
N LEU A 102 -6.56 -3.54 -0.89
CA LEU A 102 -5.15 -3.41 -0.57
C LEU A 102 -4.26 -4.11 -1.61
N THR A 103 -4.67 -5.30 -2.08
CA THR A 103 -3.96 -6.00 -3.16
C THR A 103 -3.91 -5.15 -4.43
N LEU A 104 -5.03 -4.54 -4.82
CA LEU A 104 -5.09 -3.66 -5.98
C LEU A 104 -4.23 -2.41 -5.78
N GLN A 105 -4.26 -1.81 -4.59
CA GLN A 105 -3.43 -0.64 -4.27
C GLN A 105 -1.93 -0.95 -4.38
N ILE A 106 -1.48 -2.07 -3.82
CA ILE A 106 -0.06 -2.47 -3.86
C ILE A 106 0.35 -2.83 -5.30
N LEU A 107 -0.49 -3.59 -6.01
CA LEU A 107 -0.26 -3.92 -7.42
C LEU A 107 -0.13 -2.66 -8.27
N PHE A 108 -1.05 -1.70 -8.07
CA PHE A 108 -1.00 -0.40 -8.72
C PHE A 108 0.30 0.33 -8.41
N MET A 109 0.72 0.39 -7.14
CA MET A 109 1.97 1.05 -6.74
C MET A 109 3.20 0.41 -7.39
N ALA A 110 3.27 -0.92 -7.42
CA ALA A 110 4.38 -1.64 -8.05
C ALA A 110 4.45 -1.33 -9.56
N LEU A 111 3.31 -1.36 -10.25
CA LEU A 111 3.23 -1.04 -11.68
C LEU A 111 3.49 0.45 -11.96
N LEU A 112 3.06 1.34 -11.08
CA LEU A 112 3.29 2.77 -11.19
C LEU A 112 4.77 3.10 -11.05
N TYR A 113 5.44 2.45 -10.09
CA TYR A 113 6.89 2.58 -9.90
C TYR A 113 7.62 2.19 -11.18
N GLU A 114 7.32 1.00 -11.66
CA GLU A 114 7.90 0.42 -12.86
C GLU A 114 7.78 1.33 -14.08
N VAL A 115 6.57 1.79 -14.39
CA VAL A 115 6.32 2.59 -15.61
C VAL A 115 6.96 3.99 -15.54
N LEU A 116 7.12 4.57 -14.35
CA LEU A 116 7.58 5.96 -14.19
C LEU A 116 9.08 6.08 -13.88
N PHE A 117 9.67 5.11 -13.18
CA PHE A 117 10.99 5.27 -12.56
C PHE A 117 12.01 4.20 -12.92
N ASP A 118 11.57 3.04 -13.43
CA ASP A 118 12.45 1.97 -13.89
C ASP A 118 12.76 2.14 -15.39
N ASP A 119 13.96 1.71 -15.79
CA ASP A 119 14.45 1.72 -17.17
C ASP A 119 14.40 0.34 -17.86
N GLY A 120 13.86 -0.69 -17.17
CA GLY A 120 13.37 -1.93 -17.78
C GLY A 120 14.42 -3.03 -17.97
N SER A 121 15.52 -2.98 -17.21
CA SER A 121 16.59 -3.98 -17.29
C SER A 121 16.43 -5.12 -16.28
N TYR A 122 15.95 -6.30 -16.69
CA TYR A 122 15.67 -7.41 -15.77
C TYR A 122 16.54 -8.64 -15.94
N THR A 123 16.90 -9.26 -14.80
CA THR A 123 17.40 -10.63 -14.75
C THR A 123 16.29 -11.59 -14.25
N SER A 124 15.64 -12.31 -15.18
CA SER A 124 14.46 -13.16 -14.90
C SER A 124 14.66 -14.24 -13.81
N ARG A 125 15.89 -14.73 -13.60
CA ARG A 125 16.16 -15.86 -12.71
C ARG A 125 16.05 -15.52 -11.22
N SER A 126 16.43 -14.30 -10.81
CA SER A 126 16.38 -13.88 -9.40
C SER A 126 14.94 -13.64 -8.93
N ALA A 127 14.06 -13.15 -9.81
CA ALA A 127 12.69 -12.79 -9.48
C ALA A 127 11.83 -13.98 -9.05
N HIS A 128 11.97 -15.15 -9.71
CA HIS A 128 11.18 -16.33 -9.36
C HIS A 128 11.64 -16.99 -8.05
N GLU A 129 12.93 -16.95 -7.74
CA GLU A 129 13.44 -17.48 -6.47
C GLU A 129 13.04 -16.56 -5.30
N ARG A 130 13.06 -15.23 -5.52
CA ARG A 130 12.63 -14.23 -4.54
C ARG A 130 11.10 -14.23 -4.34
N SER A 131 10.30 -14.55 -5.37
CA SER A 131 8.83 -14.62 -5.25
C SER A 131 8.35 -15.68 -4.25
N VAL A 132 9.02 -16.83 -4.20
CA VAL A 132 8.71 -17.92 -3.25
C VAL A 132 8.90 -17.46 -1.81
N PHE A 133 9.98 -16.69 -1.55
CA PHE A 133 10.21 -16.10 -0.23
C PHE A 133 9.08 -15.14 0.17
N PHE A 134 8.62 -14.28 -0.74
CA PHE A 134 7.55 -13.33 -0.43
C PHE A 134 6.18 -13.99 -0.25
N VAL A 135 5.88 -15.03 -1.03
CA VAL A 135 4.70 -15.86 -0.79
C VAL A 135 4.79 -16.53 0.58
N ALA A 136 5.94 -17.10 0.93
CA ALA A 136 6.15 -17.71 2.25
C ALA A 136 6.04 -16.69 3.39
N PHE A 137 6.56 -15.47 3.20
CA PHE A 137 6.41 -14.36 4.14
C PHE A 137 4.93 -13.97 4.30
N GLY A 138 4.18 -13.83 3.20
CA GLY A 138 2.75 -13.54 3.25
C GLY A 138 1.97 -14.62 4.01
N LEU A 139 2.26 -15.90 3.77
CA LEU A 139 1.66 -17.02 4.48
C LEU A 139 2.07 -17.05 5.97
N ALA A 140 3.32 -16.70 6.30
CA ALA A 140 3.80 -16.62 7.67
C ALA A 140 3.15 -15.45 8.43
N ALA A 141 3.04 -14.29 7.79
CA ALA A 141 2.31 -13.11 8.28
C ALA A 141 0.85 -13.47 8.59
N TRP A 142 0.20 -14.19 7.68
CA TRP A 142 -1.14 -14.75 7.88
C TRP A 142 -1.19 -15.67 9.10
N GLY A 143 -0.27 -16.63 9.20
CA GLY A 143 -0.19 -17.56 10.34
C GLY A 143 0.01 -16.85 11.68
N LEU A 144 0.80 -15.77 11.70
CA LEU A 144 1.07 -14.99 12.91
C LEU A 144 -0.18 -14.24 13.40
N ILE A 145 -0.99 -13.68 12.50
CA ILE A 145 -2.26 -13.04 12.88
C ILE A 145 -3.25 -14.05 13.47
N VAL A 146 -3.36 -15.24 12.85
CA VAL A 146 -4.18 -16.34 13.38
C VAL A 146 -3.68 -16.74 14.77
N LEU A 147 -2.37 -16.97 14.93
CA LEU A 147 -1.77 -17.33 16.20
C LEU A 147 -2.08 -16.30 17.30
N HIS A 148 -1.94 -15.01 17.00
CA HIS A 148 -2.20 -13.92 17.94
C HIS A 148 -3.67 -13.87 18.36
N GLN A 149 -4.61 -14.05 17.43
CA GLN A 149 -6.05 -14.06 17.73
C GLN A 149 -6.42 -15.18 18.72
N PHE A 150 -5.85 -16.37 18.55
CA PHE A 150 -6.29 -17.56 19.30
C PHE A 150 -5.44 -17.88 20.54
N LEU A 151 -4.20 -17.40 20.65
CA LEU A 151 -3.26 -17.82 21.72
C LEU A 151 -2.92 -16.76 22.76
N ARG A 152 -3.18 -15.47 22.52
CA ARG A 152 -2.95 -14.40 23.51
C ARG A 152 -4.11 -13.42 23.57
N GLY A 153 -4.98 -13.60 24.56
CA GLY A 153 -5.87 -12.53 25.01
C GLY A 153 -5.14 -11.56 25.96
N GLY A 154 -5.26 -10.25 25.72
CA GLY A 154 -5.09 -9.25 26.78
C GLY A 154 -3.75 -8.53 26.92
N VAL A 155 -2.81 -8.60 25.95
CA VAL A 155 -1.64 -7.72 25.92
C VAL A 155 -1.81 -6.70 24.82
N PHE A 156 -2.25 -5.49 25.17
CA PHE A 156 -2.32 -4.36 24.25
C PHE A 156 -1.00 -3.58 24.30
N VAL A 157 -0.48 -3.22 23.13
CA VAL A 157 0.71 -2.37 22.98
C VAL A 157 0.17 -0.99 22.69
N ASP A 158 0.41 -0.06 23.61
CA ASP A 158 0.03 1.33 23.43
C ASP A 158 0.69 1.88 22.17
N HIS A 159 -0.07 2.67 21.41
CA HIS A 159 0.37 3.23 20.13
C HIS A 159 0.87 2.18 19.12
N SER A 160 0.23 1.00 19.08
CA SER A 160 0.57 -0.08 18.14
C SER A 160 0.59 0.38 16.67
N TYR A 161 -0.20 1.40 16.30
CA TYR A 161 -0.13 1.97 14.95
C TYR A 161 1.23 2.61 14.65
N LEU A 162 1.79 3.39 15.59
CA LEU A 162 3.10 3.99 15.45
C LEU A 162 4.19 2.93 15.27
N TRP A 163 4.11 1.83 16.04
CA TRP A 163 5.05 0.72 15.93
C TRP A 163 4.98 0.02 14.57
N LEU A 164 3.80 -0.12 13.99
CA LEU A 164 3.63 -0.66 12.64
C LEU A 164 4.29 0.23 11.60
N VAL A 165 3.97 1.53 11.59
CA VAL A 165 4.55 2.51 10.66
C VAL A 165 6.07 2.59 10.83
N GLY A 166 6.54 2.64 12.08
CA GLY A 166 7.96 2.66 12.43
C GLY A 166 8.70 1.39 12.02
N SER A 167 8.05 0.23 12.05
CA SER A 167 8.63 -1.03 11.59
C SER A 167 8.79 -1.05 10.07
N LEU A 168 7.82 -0.55 9.31
CA LEU A 168 7.94 -0.42 7.84
C LEU A 168 9.07 0.53 7.47
N LEU A 169 9.09 1.71 8.07
CA LEU A 169 10.13 2.71 7.81
C LEU A 169 11.51 2.18 8.24
N GLY A 170 11.60 1.57 9.42
CA GLY A 170 12.84 0.94 9.91
C GLY A 170 13.34 -0.15 8.98
N ALA A 171 12.45 -1.02 8.48
CA ALA A 171 12.81 -2.05 7.50
C ALA A 171 13.34 -1.43 6.19
N ALA A 172 12.65 -0.42 5.64
CA ALA A 172 13.13 0.29 4.46
C ALA A 172 14.51 0.92 4.68
N MET A 173 14.73 1.57 5.82
CA MET A 173 16.01 2.19 6.17
C MET A 173 17.13 1.15 6.33
N VAL A 174 16.84 -0.01 6.94
CA VAL A 174 17.81 -1.11 7.04
C VAL A 174 18.18 -1.63 5.64
N MET A 175 17.20 -1.83 4.75
CA MET A 175 17.48 -2.25 3.38
C MET A 175 18.39 -1.25 2.65
N LEU A 176 18.11 0.05 2.81
CA LEU A 176 18.93 1.13 2.23
C LEU A 176 20.36 1.13 2.77
N VAL A 177 20.53 1.06 4.10
CA VAL A 177 21.85 1.05 4.74
C VAL A 177 22.68 -0.17 4.34
N LEU A 178 22.03 -1.32 4.13
CA LEU A 178 22.69 -2.55 3.70
C LEU A 178 22.98 -2.58 2.19
N ASN A 179 22.33 -1.74 1.39
CA ASN A 179 22.59 -1.63 -0.03
C ASN A 179 23.93 -0.93 -0.29
N ARG A 180 24.81 -1.60 -1.03
CA ARG A 180 26.18 -1.12 -1.30
C ARG A 180 26.26 0.00 -2.33
N HIS A 181 25.19 0.23 -3.09
CA HIS A 181 25.19 1.14 -4.24
C HIS A 181 24.12 2.24 -4.13
N MET A 182 24.09 2.96 -3.01
CA MET A 182 23.23 4.13 -2.87
C MET A 182 23.80 5.34 -3.62
N SER A 183 23.00 5.91 -4.52
CA SER A 183 23.27 7.21 -5.16
C SER A 183 22.20 8.23 -4.79
N VAL A 184 22.50 9.52 -4.96
CA VAL A 184 21.51 10.60 -4.74
C VAL A 184 20.34 10.44 -5.71
N VAL A 185 20.62 10.13 -6.98
CA VAL A 185 19.58 9.89 -8.00
C VAL A 185 18.65 8.74 -7.61
N PHE A 186 19.20 7.69 -7.00
CA PHE A 186 18.39 6.59 -6.48
C PHE A 186 17.45 7.05 -5.36
N LEU A 187 17.95 7.78 -4.36
CA LEU A 187 17.11 8.30 -3.28
C LEU A 187 16.05 9.30 -3.77
N ASP A 188 16.41 10.18 -4.71
CA ASP A 188 15.48 11.14 -5.31
C ASP A 188 14.31 10.42 -5.99
N ARG A 189 14.58 9.33 -6.75
CA ARG A 189 13.52 8.50 -7.36
C ARG A 189 12.58 7.90 -6.32
N LEU A 190 13.10 7.37 -5.22
CA LEU A 190 12.27 6.80 -4.14
C LEU A 190 11.38 7.85 -3.48
N VAL A 191 11.92 9.06 -3.24
CA VAL A 191 11.17 10.17 -2.64
C VAL A 191 10.11 10.69 -3.61
N ASP A 192 10.47 10.92 -4.87
CA ASP A 192 9.54 11.39 -5.91
C ASP A 192 8.39 10.40 -6.11
N PHE A 193 8.70 9.11 -6.19
CA PHE A 193 7.68 8.07 -6.25
C PHE A 193 6.74 8.13 -5.04
N SER A 194 7.30 8.27 -3.83
CA SER A 194 6.50 8.30 -2.61
C SER A 194 5.54 9.47 -2.58
N LEU A 195 5.97 10.64 -3.05
CA LEU A 195 5.12 11.82 -3.18
C LEU A 195 4.02 11.62 -4.22
N ILE A 196 4.34 11.03 -5.38
CA ILE A 196 3.37 10.80 -6.46
C ILE A 196 2.33 9.74 -6.05
N ALA A 197 2.77 8.62 -5.49
CA ALA A 197 1.91 7.51 -5.08
C ALA A 197 1.07 7.82 -3.82
N ALA A 198 1.51 8.78 -3.00
CA ALA A 198 0.71 9.28 -1.88
C ALA A 198 -0.59 9.96 -2.34
N VAL A 199 -0.62 10.58 -3.54
CA VAL A 199 -1.82 11.27 -4.05
C VAL A 199 -3.02 10.32 -4.24
N PRO A 200 -2.95 9.25 -5.06
CA PRO A 200 -4.08 8.34 -5.21
C PRO A 200 -4.41 7.59 -3.91
N SER A 201 -3.41 7.35 -3.05
CA SER A 201 -3.63 6.76 -1.72
C SER A 201 -4.40 7.69 -0.79
N ALA A 202 -4.10 9.00 -0.82
CA ALA A 202 -4.80 10.02 -0.05
C ALA A 202 -6.25 10.18 -0.53
N LEU A 203 -6.49 10.11 -1.84
CA LEU A 203 -7.84 10.12 -2.40
C LEU A 203 -8.64 8.90 -1.96
N ALA A 204 -8.02 7.72 -1.96
CA ALA A 204 -8.65 6.49 -1.47
C ALA A 204 -8.96 6.56 0.03
N LEU A 205 -8.01 7.06 0.86
CA LEU A 205 -8.23 7.26 2.29
C LEU A 205 -9.37 8.26 2.55
N TRP A 206 -9.41 9.36 1.81
CA TRP A 206 -10.47 10.35 1.93
C TRP A 206 -11.83 9.76 1.58
N LEU A 207 -11.96 9.06 0.45
CA LEU A 207 -13.20 8.37 0.07
C LEU A 207 -13.60 7.30 1.09
N ALA A 208 -12.64 6.51 1.57
CA ALA A 208 -12.90 5.48 2.56
C ALA A 208 -13.41 6.08 3.89
N SER A 209 -12.90 7.25 4.28
CA SER A 209 -13.35 7.94 5.49
C SER A 209 -14.69 8.64 5.27
N ALA A 210 -14.86 9.34 4.14
CA ALA A 210 -16.07 10.08 3.79
C ALA A 210 -17.30 9.16 3.61
N ASN A 211 -17.11 8.00 2.99
CA ASN A 211 -18.16 6.99 2.77
C ASN A 211 -18.20 5.95 3.90
N VAL A 212 -17.51 6.19 5.03
CA VAL A 212 -17.55 5.37 6.25
C VAL A 212 -17.07 3.91 6.04
N HIS A 213 -16.25 3.66 5.02
CA HIS A 213 -15.61 2.35 4.80
C HIS A 213 -14.45 2.10 5.75
N LYS A 214 -13.82 3.15 6.29
CA LYS A 214 -12.77 3.09 7.30
C LYS A 214 -13.05 4.12 8.40
N VAL A 215 -13.22 3.66 9.64
CA VAL A 215 -13.55 4.51 10.80
C VAL A 215 -12.48 4.39 11.87
N PHE A 216 -11.82 5.50 12.18
CA PHE A 216 -10.85 5.62 13.26
C PHE A 216 -11.59 5.95 14.56
N ALA A 217 -11.63 5.01 15.51
CA ALA A 217 -12.58 5.10 16.63
C ALA A 217 -11.94 5.38 18.01
N PHE A 218 -10.62 5.22 18.15
CA PHE A 218 -9.95 5.28 19.46
C PHE A 218 -8.83 6.32 19.50
N ASP A 219 -9.18 7.58 19.73
CA ASP A 219 -8.25 8.70 19.72
C ASP A 219 -7.06 8.53 20.68
N ALA A 220 -7.30 7.90 21.84
CA ALA A 220 -6.25 7.63 22.83
C ALA A 220 -5.22 6.58 22.38
N ALA A 221 -5.53 5.79 21.34
CA ALA A 221 -4.61 4.80 20.79
C ALA A 221 -3.59 5.43 19.81
N TYR A 222 -3.82 6.67 19.38
CA TYR A 222 -2.95 7.39 18.44
C TYR A 222 -2.05 8.37 19.15
N VAL A 223 -0.93 8.70 18.52
CA VAL A 223 -0.04 9.79 18.96
C VAL A 223 -0.76 11.14 18.85
N GLY A 224 -1.64 11.28 17.86
CA GLY A 224 -2.50 12.44 17.69
C GLY A 224 -3.39 12.30 16.47
N THR A 225 -4.41 13.16 16.40
CA THR A 225 -5.36 13.19 15.29
C THR A 225 -5.41 14.56 14.63
N VAL A 226 -5.76 14.60 13.36
CA VAL A 226 -5.96 15.80 12.56
C VAL A 226 -7.30 15.69 11.86
N THR A 227 -8.06 16.80 11.82
CA THR A 227 -9.31 16.86 11.08
C THR A 227 -9.04 17.36 9.65
N LEU A 228 -9.29 16.51 8.66
CA LEU A 228 -9.18 16.85 7.24
C LEU A 228 -10.54 16.61 6.56
N PHE A 229 -11.07 17.63 5.89
CA PHE A 229 -12.35 17.56 5.17
C PHE A 229 -13.52 17.02 6.01
N GLY A 230 -13.55 17.37 7.30
CA GLY A 230 -14.58 16.92 8.25
C GLY A 230 -14.39 15.51 8.80
N GLN A 231 -13.29 14.82 8.45
CA GLN A 231 -12.96 13.49 8.95
C GLN A 231 -11.76 13.56 9.90
N THR A 232 -11.84 12.85 11.03
CA THR A 232 -10.72 12.73 11.99
C THR A 232 -9.82 11.60 11.55
N LEU A 233 -8.56 11.92 11.27
CA LEU A 233 -7.53 10.98 10.81
C LEU A 233 -6.38 10.95 11.81
N PRO A 234 -5.83 9.77 12.14
CA PRO A 234 -4.64 9.69 12.96
C PRO A 234 -3.41 10.16 12.16
N LEU A 235 -2.46 10.79 12.86
CA LEU A 235 -1.21 11.28 12.25
C LEU A 235 -0.42 10.14 11.59
N GLU A 236 -0.47 8.95 12.18
CA GLU A 236 0.18 7.74 11.69
C GLU A 236 -0.31 7.34 10.30
N GLU A 237 -1.60 7.54 9.99
CA GLU A 237 -2.15 7.25 8.67
C GLU A 237 -1.60 8.24 7.63
N LEU A 238 -1.44 9.52 7.99
CA LEU A 238 -0.85 10.52 7.11
C LEU A 238 0.62 10.22 6.81
N ILE A 239 1.36 9.70 7.80
CA ILE A 239 2.73 9.24 7.61
C ILE A 239 2.75 7.98 6.72
N LEU A 240 1.83 7.05 6.93
CA LEU A 240 1.71 5.81 6.16
C LEU A 240 1.50 6.06 4.67
N LEU A 241 0.79 7.14 4.30
CA LEU A 241 0.60 7.56 2.89
C LEU A 241 1.91 7.69 2.12
N PHE A 242 3.01 8.07 2.80
CA PHE A 242 4.33 8.22 2.20
C PHE A 242 5.23 7.01 2.48
N VAL A 243 5.17 6.46 3.70
CA VAL A 243 6.02 5.33 4.12
C VAL A 243 5.71 4.07 3.32
N LEU A 244 4.45 3.79 3.02
CA LEU A 244 4.07 2.57 2.29
C LEU A 244 4.61 2.58 0.85
N PRO A 245 4.37 3.62 0.02
CA PRO A 245 5.04 3.74 -1.28
C PRO A 245 6.57 3.68 -1.19
N PHE A 246 7.17 4.37 -0.21
CA PHE A 246 8.62 4.37 -0.03
C PHE A 246 9.15 2.95 0.20
N PHE A 247 8.51 2.20 1.11
CA PHE A 247 8.86 0.81 1.38
C PHE A 247 8.71 -0.09 0.15
N ILE A 248 7.64 0.08 -0.62
CA ILE A 248 7.41 -0.67 -1.86
C ILE A 248 8.53 -0.39 -2.87
N ALA A 249 8.88 0.88 -3.08
CA ALA A 249 9.93 1.27 -4.02
C ALA A 249 11.32 0.78 -3.60
N VAL A 250 11.65 0.90 -2.31
CA VAL A 250 12.91 0.36 -1.75
C VAL A 250 12.99 -1.15 -1.95
N THR A 251 11.90 -1.86 -1.67
CA THR A 251 11.84 -3.31 -1.91
C THR A 251 12.00 -3.62 -3.39
N TYR A 252 11.30 -2.89 -4.26
CA TYR A 252 11.35 -3.08 -5.70
C TYR A 252 12.78 -2.97 -6.22
N GLU A 253 13.47 -1.86 -5.94
CA GLU A 253 14.81 -1.64 -6.49
C GLU A 253 15.86 -2.57 -5.88
N ILE A 254 15.86 -2.74 -4.56
CA ILE A 254 16.92 -3.51 -3.89
C ILE A 254 16.75 -5.01 -4.10
N TYR A 255 15.52 -5.50 -4.17
CA TYR A 255 15.25 -6.94 -4.27
C TYR A 255 14.84 -7.40 -5.67
N LEU A 256 14.60 -6.53 -6.65
CA LEU A 256 14.11 -7.01 -7.96
C LEU A 256 14.79 -6.35 -9.15
N ASP A 257 15.22 -5.09 -9.05
CA ASP A 257 16.01 -4.38 -10.07
C ASP A 257 17.53 -4.48 -9.82
N ASP A 258 18.01 -5.61 -9.29
CA ASP A 258 19.44 -5.84 -9.11
C ASP A 258 20.13 -5.92 -10.48
N ARG A 259 20.60 -4.76 -10.95
CA ARG A 259 21.78 -4.57 -11.79
C ARG A 259 23.01 -5.02 -11.01
N ALA A 260 23.14 -6.33 -10.79
CA ALA A 260 24.38 -6.98 -10.38
C ALA A 260 25.05 -7.64 -11.59
#